data_AF-A0A9I9DFT3-F1
#
_entry.id   AF-A0A9I9DFT3-F1
#
_cell.length_a   1.000
_cell.length_b   1.000
_cell.length_c   1.000
_cell.angle_alpha   90.00
_cell.angle_beta   90.00
_cell.angle_gamma   90.00
#
_symmetry.space_group_name_H-M   'P 1'
#
loop_
_entity.id
_entity.type
_entity.pdbx_description
1 polymer ?
#
loop_
_entity_poly.entity_id
_entity_poly.type
_entity_poly.pdbx_seq_one_letter_code
_entity_poly.pdbx_strand_id
1 'polypeptide(L)'
;MEVGAVAAMRYIKDGIKAARLVMRHTGHTLLVGEKASAFSISMGLPGPTDLSSPESIEKWNKWKENNCQPNFWKNVVPANSCGPYHSNGLLLAAETTCLGDGPRRAVELRSNHFGLHSHVILRICFLE
;
A
#
# COMPACT_ATOMS: atom_id res chain seq x y z
N MET A 1 11.92 -10.26 23.92
CA MET A 1 10.60 -9.97 23.35
C MET A 1 10.76 -10.03 21.85
N GLU A 2 10.02 -10.89 21.17
CA GLU A 2 10.06 -11.04 19.71
C GLU A 2 8.77 -10.46 19.14
N VAL A 3 8.86 -9.73 18.03
CA VAL A 3 7.72 -9.00 17.46
C VAL A 3 7.76 -9.14 15.95
N GLY A 4 6.59 -9.36 15.34
CA GLY A 4 6.46 -9.41 13.89
C GLY A 4 5.21 -8.71 13.39
N ALA A 5 5.35 -7.99 12.28
CA ALA A 5 4.29 -7.19 11.70
C ALA A 5 4.37 -7.17 10.17
N VAL A 6 3.20 -7.00 9.55
CA VAL A 6 3.06 -6.76 8.11
C VAL A 6 2.09 -5.60 7.86
N ALA A 7 2.39 -4.79 6.85
CA ALA A 7 1.51 -3.69 6.42
C ALA A 7 1.46 -3.58 4.89
N ALA A 8 0.39 -2.97 4.36
CA ALA A 8 0.20 -2.76 2.92
C ALA A 8 0.37 -4.03 2.06
N MET A 9 0.19 -5.21 2.65
CA MET A 9 0.35 -6.49 1.98
C MET A 9 -0.83 -6.74 1.05
N ARG A 10 -0.56 -7.20 -0.18
CA ARG A 10 -1.56 -7.52 -1.19
C ARG A 10 -1.66 -9.02 -1.41
N TYR A 11 -2.83 -9.49 -1.84
CA TYR A 11 -3.05 -10.86 -2.31
C TYR A 11 -2.87 -12.01 -1.29
N ILE A 12 -2.67 -11.71 -0.01
CA ILE A 12 -2.50 -12.69 1.07
C ILE A 12 -3.61 -12.51 2.08
N LYS A 13 -4.45 -13.53 2.24
CA LYS A 13 -5.61 -13.52 3.15
C LYS A 13 -5.18 -13.55 4.62
N ASP A 14 -4.17 -14.36 4.94
CA ASP A 14 -3.77 -14.66 6.32
C ASP A 14 -2.67 -13.71 6.84
N GLY A 15 -3.00 -12.44 7.01
CA GLY A 15 -2.06 -11.40 7.49
C GLY A 15 -1.38 -11.71 8.82
N ILE A 16 -2.09 -12.35 9.76
CA ILE A 16 -1.52 -12.73 11.06
C ILE A 16 -0.50 -13.87 10.95
N LYS A 17 -0.69 -14.79 10.00
CA LYS A 17 0.29 -15.86 9.74
C LYS A 17 1.55 -15.26 9.13
N ALA A 18 1.40 -14.29 8.22
CA ALA A 18 2.52 -13.56 7.65
C ALA A 18 3.33 -12.81 8.73
N ALA A 19 2.66 -12.08 9.63
CA ALA A 19 3.31 -11.42 10.76
C ALA A 19 4.07 -12.41 11.67
N ARG A 20 3.51 -13.60 11.91
CA ARG A 20 4.19 -14.66 12.68
C ARG A 20 5.42 -15.20 11.96
N LEU A 21 5.39 -15.29 10.64
CA LEU A 21 6.55 -15.69 9.83
C LEU A 21 7.66 -14.63 9.88
N VAL A 22 7.30 -13.33 9.88
CA VAL A 22 8.27 -12.23 10.08
C VAL A 22 8.97 -12.38 11.43
N MET A 23 8.21 -12.59 12.51
CA MET A 23 8.74 -12.76 13.86
C MET A 23 9.71 -13.94 13.97
N ARG A 24 9.39 -15.08 13.34
CA ARG A 24 10.16 -16.33 13.50
C ARG A 24 11.34 -16.47 12.55
N HIS A 25 11.29 -15.83 11.39
CA HIS A 25 12.19 -16.13 10.28
C HIS A 25 12.91 -14.91 9.71
N THR A 26 12.84 -13.77 10.39
CA THR A 26 13.59 -12.57 10.02
C THR A 26 14.12 -11.86 11.27
N GLY A 27 15.19 -11.08 11.12
CA GLY A 27 15.63 -10.13 12.16
C GLY A 27 14.89 -8.78 12.10
N HIS A 28 13.83 -8.68 11.30
CA HIS A 28 13.06 -7.46 11.11
C HIS A 28 11.75 -7.53 11.88
N THR A 29 11.27 -6.37 12.32
CA THR A 29 9.98 -6.26 13.01
C THR A 29 8.81 -6.07 12.03
N LEU A 30 9.01 -5.36 10.92
CA LEU A 30 7.94 -4.98 10.00
C LEU A 30 8.36 -5.16 8.54
N LEU A 31 7.55 -5.90 7.78
CA LEU A 31 7.65 -5.95 6.31
C LEU A 31 6.43 -5.26 5.67
N VAL A 32 6.63 -4.54 4.56
CA VAL A 32 5.57 -3.77 3.92
C VAL A 32 5.43 -4.03 2.42
N GLY A 33 4.21 -3.84 1.91
CA GLY A 33 3.92 -3.79 0.47
C GLY A 33 3.99 -5.14 -0.24
N GLU A 34 4.26 -5.11 -1.54
CA GLU A 34 4.34 -6.30 -2.41
C GLU A 34 5.48 -7.24 -2.01
N LYS A 35 6.58 -6.71 -1.45
CA LYS A 35 7.69 -7.53 -0.95
C LYS A 35 7.29 -8.34 0.28
N ALA A 36 6.41 -7.81 1.14
CA ALA A 36 5.85 -8.58 2.25
C ALA A 36 4.96 -9.74 1.76
N SER A 37 4.20 -9.52 0.67
CA SER A 37 3.44 -10.58 0.02
C SER A 37 4.34 -11.66 -0.56
N ALA A 38 5.39 -11.27 -1.29
CA ALA A 38 6.36 -12.20 -1.88
C ALA A 38 7.07 -13.04 -0.81
N PHE A 39 7.51 -12.41 0.29
CA PHE A 39 8.05 -13.10 1.45
C PHE A 39 7.06 -14.14 1.99
N SER A 40 5.81 -13.73 2.22
CA SER A 40 4.77 -14.61 2.76
C SER A 40 4.52 -15.84 1.89
N ILE A 41 4.48 -15.67 0.56
CA ILE A 41 4.33 -16.77 -0.41
C ILE A 41 5.57 -17.67 -0.39
N SER A 42 6.78 -17.10 -0.36
CA SER A 42 8.02 -17.90 -0.30
C SER A 42 8.13 -18.73 0.99
N MET A 43 7.47 -18.27 2.06
CA MET A 43 7.37 -18.98 3.34
C MET A 43 6.20 -19.99 3.38
N GLY A 44 5.48 -20.17 2.27
CA GLY A 44 4.46 -21.21 2.10
C GLY A 44 3.01 -20.77 2.33
N LEU A 45 2.73 -19.45 2.46
CA LEU A 45 1.34 -19.00 2.51
C LEU A 45 0.69 -19.04 1.12
N PRO A 46 -0.61 -19.39 1.02
CA PRO A 46 -1.33 -19.40 -0.24
C PRO A 46 -1.46 -17.99 -0.83
N GLY A 47 -1.24 -17.89 -2.14
CA GLY A 47 -1.36 -16.64 -2.90
C GLY A 47 -0.57 -16.71 -4.21
N PRO A 48 -0.70 -15.68 -5.08
CA PRO A 48 -1.57 -14.52 -4.93
C PRO A 48 -3.05 -14.87 -5.12
N THR A 49 -3.94 -14.28 -4.31
CA THR A 49 -5.40 -14.46 -4.41
C THR A 49 -6.10 -13.11 -4.36
N ASP A 50 -7.19 -12.94 -5.11
CA ASP A 50 -8.03 -11.75 -4.97
C ASP A 50 -8.72 -11.72 -3.61
N LEU A 51 -8.60 -10.59 -2.91
CA LEU A 51 -9.18 -10.38 -1.58
C LEU A 51 -10.54 -9.67 -1.65
N SER A 52 -10.97 -9.30 -2.84
CA SER A 52 -12.22 -8.56 -3.08
C SER A 52 -13.42 -9.50 -3.00
N SER A 53 -14.39 -9.16 -2.15
CA SER A 53 -15.73 -9.77 -2.17
C SER A 53 -16.70 -8.93 -2.99
N PRO A 54 -17.80 -9.50 -3.52
CA PRO A 54 -18.83 -8.71 -4.20
C PRO A 54 -19.34 -7.53 -3.37
N GLU A 55 -19.53 -7.73 -2.06
CA GLU A 55 -19.91 -6.68 -1.12
C GLU A 55 -18.85 -5.57 -1.02
N SER A 56 -17.57 -5.93 -0.98
CA SER A 56 -16.48 -4.94 -0.91
C SER A 56 -16.38 -4.10 -2.19
N ILE A 57 -16.60 -4.73 -3.35
CA ILE A 57 -16.60 -4.06 -4.65
C ILE A 57 -17.79 -3.10 -4.73
N GLU A 58 -18.97 -3.52 -4.28
CA GLU A 58 -20.16 -2.67 -4.23
C GLU A 58 -19.95 -1.44 -3.33
N LYS A 59 -19.39 -1.64 -2.12
CA LYS A 59 -19.04 -0.54 -1.20
C LYS A 59 -18.04 0.43 -1.82
N TRP A 60 -17.02 -0.09 -2.51
CA TRP A 60 -16.03 0.73 -3.20
C TRP A 60 -16.64 1.52 -4.36
N ASN A 61 -17.50 0.89 -5.16
CA ASN A 61 -18.22 1.55 -6.26
C ASN A 61 -19.11 2.68 -5.73
N LYS A 62 -19.93 2.42 -4.69
CA LYS A 62 -20.76 3.44 -4.04
C LYS A 62 -19.94 4.62 -3.50
N TRP A 63 -18.80 4.34 -2.88
CA TRP A 63 -17.90 5.41 -2.41
C TRP A 63 -17.32 6.23 -3.56
N LYS A 64 -16.94 5.58 -4.66
CA LYS A 64 -16.43 6.25 -5.86
C LYS A 64 -17.50 7.10 -6.55
N GLU A 65 -18.72 6.59 -6.66
CA GLU A 65 -19.89 7.33 -7.18
C GLU A 65 -20.23 8.52 -6.28
N ASN A 66 -20.02 8.40 -4.96
CA ASN A 66 -20.16 9.49 -3.99
C ASN A 66 -18.92 10.40 -3.92
N ASN A 67 -18.26 10.67 -5.06
CA ASN A 67 -17.12 11.58 -5.17
C ASN A 67 -15.97 11.28 -4.18
N CYS A 68 -15.76 10.00 -3.85
CA CYS A 68 -14.76 9.56 -2.90
C CYS A 68 -14.95 10.13 -1.48
N GLN A 69 -16.20 10.32 -1.03
CA GLN A 69 -16.54 10.83 0.30
C GLN A 69 -17.15 9.75 1.22
N PRO A 70 -16.75 9.69 2.50
CA PRO A 70 -15.68 10.48 3.13
C PRO A 70 -14.27 10.01 2.68
N ASN A 71 -13.27 10.88 2.81
CA ASN A 71 -11.86 10.49 2.70
C ASN A 71 -10.99 11.19 3.76
N PHE A 72 -9.72 10.79 3.81
CA PHE A 72 -8.77 11.23 4.83
C PHE A 72 -7.76 12.29 4.33
N TRP A 73 -7.96 12.85 3.13
CA TRP A 73 -7.11 13.92 2.61
C TRP A 73 -7.46 15.26 3.25
N LYS A 74 -6.44 16.10 3.50
CA LYS A 74 -6.59 17.45 4.08
C LYS A 74 -5.71 18.45 3.33
N ASN A 75 -6.16 19.69 3.21
CA ASN A 75 -5.41 20.79 2.58
C ASN A 75 -4.96 20.48 1.14
N VAL A 76 -5.82 19.81 0.37
CA VAL A 76 -5.55 19.45 -1.03
C VAL A 76 -6.64 19.98 -1.95
N VAL A 77 -6.28 20.08 -3.23
CA VAL A 77 -7.19 20.39 -4.33
C VAL A 77 -7.22 19.18 -5.27
N PRO A 78 -8.40 18.66 -5.66
CA PRO A 78 -9.74 19.10 -5.25
C PRO A 78 -10.13 18.62 -3.83
N ALA A 79 -10.92 19.41 -3.10
CA ALA A 79 -11.34 19.05 -1.73
C ALA A 79 -12.55 18.11 -1.69
N ASN A 80 -13.51 18.28 -2.62
CA ASN A 80 -14.82 17.61 -2.61
C ASN A 80 -15.01 16.64 -3.78
N SER A 81 -13.93 16.18 -4.41
CA SER A 81 -14.00 15.18 -5.47
C SER A 81 -12.88 14.16 -5.33
N CYS A 82 -12.98 13.08 -6.10
CA CYS A 82 -11.88 12.13 -6.23
C CYS A 82 -10.61 12.80 -6.77
N GLY A 83 -9.46 12.25 -6.39
CA GLY A 83 -8.16 12.68 -6.88
C GLY A 83 -7.88 12.32 -8.36
N PRO A 84 -6.64 12.51 -8.85
CA PRO A 84 -5.44 12.80 -8.06
C PRO A 84 -5.49 14.14 -7.35
N TYR A 85 -5.01 14.17 -6.11
CA TYR A 85 -4.98 15.35 -5.26
C TYR A 85 -3.62 16.05 -5.39
N HIS A 86 -3.63 17.37 -5.35
CA HIS A 86 -2.43 18.19 -5.29
C HIS A 86 -2.45 19.02 -4.02
N SER A 87 -1.28 19.30 -3.45
CA SER A 87 -1.18 20.18 -2.28
C SER A 87 -1.77 21.55 -2.62
N ASN A 88 -2.66 22.05 -1.77
CA ASN A 88 -3.07 23.46 -1.87
C ASN A 88 -1.82 24.30 -1.59
N GLY A 89 -1.30 24.99 -2.60
CA GLY A 89 0.05 25.58 -2.65
C GLY A 89 0.36 26.71 -1.66
N LEU A 90 -0.27 26.74 -0.49
CA LEU A 90 0.00 27.69 0.60
C LEU A 90 1.30 27.41 1.37
N LEU A 91 2.16 26.52 0.87
CA LEU A 91 3.52 26.28 1.36
C LEU A 91 4.51 26.05 0.20
N LEU A 92 4.64 27.02 -0.70
CA LEU A 92 5.81 27.16 -1.57
C LEU A 92 6.14 28.64 -1.78
N ALA A 93 6.55 29.29 -0.69
CA ALA A 93 7.67 30.23 -0.73
C ALA A 93 8.65 29.73 0.35
N ALA A 94 9.87 29.35 -0.07
CA ALA A 94 10.90 28.59 0.67
C ALA A 94 10.63 27.07 0.74
N GLU A 95 11.41 26.13 0.17
CA GLU A 95 12.84 26.10 -0.13
C GLU A 95 13.21 25.05 -1.21
N THR A 96 14.19 25.44 -2.03
CA THR A 96 15.35 24.68 -2.52
C THR A 96 15.18 23.35 -3.28
N THR A 97 15.42 23.49 -4.57
CA THR A 97 15.90 22.49 -5.54
C THR A 97 16.88 21.48 -4.94
N CYS A 98 16.57 20.18 -4.99
CA CYS A 98 17.59 19.14 -4.86
C CYS A 98 18.44 19.10 -6.14
N LEU A 99 19.53 19.87 -6.18
CA LEU A 99 20.60 19.68 -7.17
C LEU A 99 21.43 18.47 -6.76
N GLY A 100 21.06 17.31 -7.30
CA GLY A 100 21.93 16.14 -7.38
C GLY A 100 22.44 16.01 -8.81
N ASP A 101 23.67 16.46 -9.05
CA ASP A 101 24.40 16.20 -10.30
C ASP A 101 24.78 14.72 -10.39
N GLY A 102 24.38 14.06 -11.47
CA GLY A 102 24.79 12.69 -11.78
C GLY A 102 24.03 12.11 -12.98
N PRO A 103 24.70 11.40 -13.92
CA PRO A 103 24.07 10.93 -15.15
C PRO A 103 23.08 9.79 -14.85
N ARG A 104 21.80 10.03 -15.18
CA ARG A 104 20.72 9.03 -15.06
C ARG A 104 20.96 7.89 -16.05
N ARG A 105 21.37 6.71 -15.56
CA ARG A 105 21.09 5.45 -16.27
C ARG A 105 19.61 5.15 -16.09
N ALA A 106 18.89 5.05 -17.20
CA ALA A 106 17.52 4.54 -17.22
C ALA A 106 17.54 3.06 -16.80
N VAL A 107 17.12 2.80 -15.56
CA VAL A 107 16.76 1.44 -15.15
C VAL A 107 15.33 1.23 -15.61
N GLU A 108 15.17 0.42 -16.64
CA GLU A 108 13.88 0.00 -17.17
C GLU A 108 13.22 -0.92 -16.13
N LEU A 109 12.31 -0.37 -15.33
CA LEU A 109 11.45 -1.14 -14.45
C LEU A 109 10.50 -1.98 -15.31
N ARG A 110 10.86 -3.25 -15.52
CA ARG A 110 9.94 -4.25 -16.07
C ARG A 110 8.74 -4.37 -15.13
N SER A 111 7.66 -3.71 -15.52
CA SER A 111 6.35 -3.83 -14.91
C SER A 111 5.81 -5.23 -15.20
N ASN A 112 5.93 -6.14 -14.24
CA ASN A 112 5.07 -7.32 -14.25
C ASN A 112 3.65 -6.81 -14.05
N HIS A 113 2.81 -7.00 -15.07
CA HIS A 113 1.40 -6.64 -15.11
C HIS A 113 0.64 -7.37 -13.99
N PHE A 114 0.69 -6.85 -12.76
CA PHE A 114 -0.22 -7.22 -11.69
C PHE A 114 -1.41 -6.26 -11.77
N GLY A 115 -2.59 -6.82 -12.09
CA GLY A 115 -3.81 -6.06 -12.33
C GLY A 115 -4.07 -5.03 -11.23
N LEU A 116 -4.31 -3.79 -11.65
CA LEU A 116 -4.52 -2.59 -10.83
C LEU A 116 -5.81 -2.62 -9.98
N HIS A 117 -6.44 -3.79 -9.81
CA HIS A 117 -7.79 -3.96 -9.28
C HIS A 117 -7.82 -4.60 -7.89
N SER A 118 -6.80 -4.36 -7.06
CA SER A 118 -6.86 -4.77 -5.64
C SER A 118 -7.22 -3.55 -4.78
N HIS A 119 -8.51 -3.35 -4.56
CA HIS A 119 -9.09 -2.28 -3.74
C HIS A 119 -9.04 -2.67 -2.25
N VAL A 120 -7.83 -2.92 -1.71
CA VAL A 120 -7.68 -3.48 -0.36
C VAL A 120 -7.60 -2.39 0.70
N ILE A 121 -8.43 -2.54 1.74
CA ILE A 121 -8.34 -1.80 3.00
C ILE A 121 -6.97 -2.09 3.64
N LEU A 122 -6.18 -1.05 3.86
CA LEU A 122 -4.89 -1.14 4.56
C LEU A 122 -5.11 -1.72 5.96
N ARG A 123 -4.78 -3.00 6.17
CA ARG A 123 -4.74 -3.61 7.50
C ARG A 123 -3.28 -3.75 7.93
N ILE A 124 -2.97 -3.23 9.12
CA ILE A 124 -1.74 -3.56 9.82
C ILE A 124 -2.06 -4.71 10.79
N CYS A 125 -1.22 -5.74 10.81
CA CYS A 125 -1.33 -6.84 11.76
C CYS A 125 -0.06 -6.91 12.61
N PHE A 126 -0.25 -7.03 13.91
CA PHE A 126 0.80 -7.03 14.92
C PHE A 126 0.69 -8.26 15.81
N LEU A 127 1.85 -8.81 16.21
CA LEU A 127 1.98 -9.89 17.18
C LEU A 127 3.10 -9.54 18.18
N GLU A 128 2.78 -9.70 19.46
CA GLU A 128 3.70 -9.64 20.61
C GLU A 128 4.00 -11.05 21.15
#